data_AF-A0A5C7F2G5-F1
#
_entry.id   AF-A0A5C7F2G5-F1
#
_cell.length_a   1.000
_cell.length_b   1.000
_cell.length_c   1.000
_cell.angle_alpha   90.00
_cell.angle_beta   90.00
_cell.angle_gamma   90.00
#
_symmetry.space_group_name_H-M   'P 1'
#
loop_
_entity.id
_entity.type
_entity.pdbx_description
1 polymer ?
#
loop_
_entity_poly.entity_id
_entity_poly.type
_entity_poly.pdbx_seq_one_letter_code
_entity_poly.pdbx_strand_id
1 'polypeptide(L)' 'MEKYVIKNSQSDLFVQTFVSSSEIVQTSLIEEAMVLPSKKQADDLSKKLTRHGGSEHYEIVVL' A
#
# COMPACT_ATOMS: atom_id res chain seq x y z
N MET A 1 -9.33 17.53 -0.20
CA MET A 1 -9.75 16.11 -0.18
C MET A 1 -8.52 15.32 0.19
N GLU A 2 -8.58 14.54 1.27
CA GLU A 2 -7.46 13.70 1.71
C GLU A 2 -7.23 12.56 0.71
N LYS A 3 -5.97 12.21 0.47
CA LYS A 3 -5.57 11.06 -0.35
C LYS A 3 -4.79 10.08 0.51
N TYR A 4 -4.77 8.82 0.12
CA TYR A 4 -4.13 7.76 0.90
C TYR A 4 -3.19 6.96 0.02
N VAL A 5 -2.03 6.59 0.55
CA VAL A 5 -1.11 5.63 -0.07
C VAL A 5 -0.79 4.53 0.93
N ILE A 6 -0.22 3.43 0.45
CA ILE A 6 0.18 2.32 1.30
C ILE A 6 1.69 2.15 1.22
N LYS A 7 2.30 1.94 2.38
CA LYS A 7 3.74 1.75 2.55
C LYS A 7 4.01 0.46 3.32
N ASN A 8 5.04 -0.28 2.93
CA ASN A 8 5.56 -1.39 3.72
C ASN A 8 6.44 -0.79 4.82
N SER A 9 6.02 -0.97 6.07
CA SER A 9 6.67 -0.37 7.24
C SER A 9 8.00 -1.03 7.62
N GLN A 10 8.35 -2.16 7.01
CA GLN A 10 9.65 -2.81 7.22
C GLN A 10 10.69 -2.37 6.20
N SER A 11 10.30 -2.27 4.93
CA SER A 11 11.22 -1.91 3.83
C SER A 11 11.21 -0.42 3.48
N ASP A 12 10.31 0.35 4.07
CA ASP A 12 10.10 1.77 3.77
C ASP A 12 9.63 2.05 2.32
N LEU A 13 9.15 1.03 1.60
CA LEU A 13 8.72 1.15 0.20
C LEU A 13 7.21 1.36 0.07
N PHE A 14 6.79 2.23 -0.85
CA PHE A 14 5.39 2.44 -1.20
C PHE A 14 4.89 1.37 -2.16
N VAL A 15 3.60 1.04 -2.08
CA VAL A 15 2.93 0.18 -3.06
C VAL A 15 2.66 1.02 -4.31
N GLN A 16 3.27 0.65 -5.43
CA GLN A 16 3.07 1.28 -6.74
C GLN A 16 1.89 0.65 -7.50
N THR A 17 1.80 -0.68 -7.48
CA THR A 17 0.65 -1.40 -8.05
C THR A 17 0.42 -2.74 -7.35
N PHE A 18 -0.83 -3.19 -7.37
CA PHE A 18 -1.24 -4.49 -6.86
C PHE A 18 -1.86 -5.29 -8.00
N VAL A 19 -1.10 -6.23 -8.57
CA VAL A 19 -1.52 -7.02 -9.74
C VAL A 19 -2.30 -8.25 -9.30
N SER A 20 -1.87 -8.92 -8.23
CA SER A 20 -2.54 -10.07 -7.64
C SER A 20 -2.13 -10.28 -6.18
N SER A 21 -2.73 -11.25 -5.48
CA SER A 21 -2.40 -11.62 -4.10
C SER A 21 -0.93 -12.00 -3.87
N SER A 22 -0.18 -12.28 -4.92
CA SER A 22 1.23 -12.74 -4.87
C SER A 22 2.20 -11.79 -5.57
N GLU A 23 1.72 -10.69 -6.14
CA GLU A 23 2.56 -9.75 -6.88
C GLU A 23 2.21 -8.30 -6.50
N ILE A 24 3.09 -7.74 -5.70
CA ILE A 24 3.04 -6.36 -5.20
C ILE A 24 4.27 -5.67 -5.79
N VAL A 25 4.06 -4.65 -6.62
CA VAL A 25 5.15 -3.82 -7.11
C VAL A 25 5.31 -2.66 -6.14
N GLN A 26 6.55 -2.48 -5.66
CA GLN A 26 6.88 -1.47 -4.68
C GLN A 26 7.89 -0.47 -5.26
N THR A 27 7.85 0.77 -4.78
CA THR A 27 8.73 1.87 -5.19
C THR A 27 9.23 2.64 -3.97
N SER A 28 10.38 3.29 -4.09
CA SER A 28 10.88 4.21 -3.06
C SER A 28 10.36 5.65 -3.23
N LEU A 29 9.72 5.94 -4.37
CA LEU A 29 9.25 7.28 -4.73
C LEU A 29 7.77 7.45 -4.40
N ILE A 30 7.43 8.48 -3.64
CA ILE A 30 6.04 8.73 -3.23
C ILE A 30 5.16 9.17 -4.41
N GLU A 31 5.73 9.85 -5.41
CA GLU A 31 5.02 10.27 -6.63
C GLU A 31 4.59 9.09 -7.51
N GLU A 32 5.22 7.93 -7.36
CA GLU A 32 4.88 6.69 -8.07
C GLU A 32 3.94 5.79 -7.25
N ALA A 33 3.65 6.16 -6.00
CA ALA A 33 2.78 5.36 -5.14
C ALA A 33 1.35 5.33 -5.68
N MET A 34 0.69 4.19 -5.51
CA MET A 34 -0.72 4.06 -5.81
C MET A 34 -1.56 4.93 -4.87
N VAL A 35 -2.24 5.92 -5.44
CA VAL A 35 -3.11 6.83 -4.71
C VAL A 35 -4.53 6.26 -4.62
N LEU A 36 -5.02 6.13 -3.40
CA LEU A 36 -6.36 5.67 -3.08
C LEU A 36 -7.23 6.87 -2.68
N PRO A 37 -8.42 7.02 -3.29
CA PRO A 37 -9.25 8.20 -3.09
C PRO A 37 -10.08 8.17 -1.79
N SER A 38 -10.02 7.09 -1.01
CA SER A 38 -10.74 6.99 0.27
C SER A 38 -10.00 6.12 1.29
N LYS A 39 -10.19 6.46 2.57
CA LYS A 39 -9.65 5.69 3.69
C LYS A 39 -10.10 4.22 3.66
N LYS A 40 -11.36 3.98 3.31
CA LYS A 40 -11.94 2.63 3.21
C LYS A 40 -11.17 1.76 2.19
N GLN A 41 -10.83 2.31 1.03
CA GLN A 41 -10.06 1.56 0.02
C GLN A 41 -8.63 1.28 0.48
N ALA A 42 -8.00 2.23 1.20
CA ALA A 42 -6.69 2.03 1.81
C ALA A 42 -6.71 0.93 2.89
N ASP A 43 -7.72 0.93 3.75
CA ASP A 43 -7.93 -0.11 4.76
C ASP A 43 -8.14 -1.50 4.15
N ASP A 44 -9.01 -1.60 3.13
CA ASP A 44 -9.31 -2.87 2.46
C ASP A 44 -8.07 -3.44 1.77
N LEU A 45 -7.26 -2.59 1.13
CA LEU A 45 -6.04 -3.03 0.48
C LEU A 45 -4.94 -3.37 1.49
N SER A 46 -4.69 -2.53 2.50
CA SER A 46 -3.70 -2.83 3.56
C SER A 46 -3.99 -4.19 4.20
N LYS A 47 -5.26 -4.49 4.51
CA LYS A 47 -5.66 -5.81 5.05
C LYS A 47 -5.40 -6.96 4.08
N LYS A 48 -5.64 -6.77 2.78
CA LYS A 48 -5.35 -7.79 1.77
C LYS A 48 -3.86 -8.07 1.68
N LEU A 49 -3.04 -7.02 1.63
CA LEU A 49 -1.59 -7.13 1.54
C LEU A 49 -1.02 -7.86 2.77
N THR A 50 -1.43 -7.47 3.99
CA THR A 50 -0.98 -8.10 5.23
C THR A 50 -1.41 -9.58 5.35
N ARG A 51 -2.59 -9.95 4.86
CA ARG A 51 -3.07 -11.35 4.91
C ARG A 51 -2.38 -12.26 3.90
N HIS A 52 -2.06 -11.75 2.71
CA HIS A 52 -1.47 -12.55 1.64
C HIS A 52 0.07 -12.58 1.67
N GLY A 53 0.73 -11.54 2.20
CA GLY A 53 2.19 -11.43 2.25
C GLY A 53 2.87 -12.17 3.40
N GLY A 54 2.13 -12.81 4.32
CA GLY A 54 2.66 -13.70 5.35
C GLY A 54 3.57 -13.08 6.44
N SER A 55 4.13 -11.88 6.24
CA SER A 55 5.01 -11.17 7.18
C SER A 55 5.18 -9.67 6.89
N GLU A 56 4.54 -9.13 5.86
CA GLU A 56 4.72 -7.73 5.46
C GLU A 56 3.74 -6.82 6.21
N HIS A 57 4.28 -5.89 7.01
CA HIS A 57 3.50 -4.90 7.74
C HIS A 57 3.22 -3.70 6.84
N TYR A 58 2.01 -3.60 6.29
CA TYR A 58 1.60 -2.47 5.46
C TYR A 58 0.83 -1.41 6.25
N GLU A 59 1.29 -0.17 6.19
CA GLU A 59 0.67 1.00 6.83
C GLU A 59 0.03 1.95 5.81
N ILE A 60 -0.97 2.71 6.27
CA ILE A 60 -1.66 3.72 5.46
C ILE A 60 -1.05 5.08 5.77
N VAL A 61 -0.63 5.80 4.74
CA VAL A 61 -0.10 7.16 4.83
C VAL A 61 -1.10 8.12 4.19
N VAL A 62 -1.39 9.22 4.87
CA VAL A 62 -2.28 10.29 4.38
C VAL A 62 -1.44 11.35 3.67
N LEU A 63 -1.85 11.75 2.46
CA LEU A 63 -1.28 12.82 1.67
C LEU A 63 -2.13 14.09 1.71
#